data_AF-A0A7C1S3Y3-F1
#
_entry.id   AF-A0A7C1S3Y3-F1
#
_cell.length_a   1.000
_cell.length_b   1.000
_cell.length_c   1.000
_cell.angle_alpha   90.00
_cell.angle_beta   90.00
_cell.angle_gamma   90.00
#
_symmetry.space_group_name_H-M   'P 1'
#
loop_
_entity.id
_entity.type
_entity.pdbx_description
1 polymer ?
#
loop_
_entity_poly.entity_id
_entity_poly.type
_entity_poly.pdbx_seq_one_letter_code
_entity_poly.pdbx_strand_id
1 'polypeptide(L)'
;MSFKKIIVGICLPLFLTTILSSQSLVELAKKEKERREKLKNQEKTVVTNADLANLKKGPALTTSRPAASPEGSAMAGSSSDMSAQDKAEPSKTKARSSDARSQDRAEPQEVTINESEQKWKSAREQVGLLTTRMNGLWQEFYSMDDMSSRENIQRNISETSLRLQKAKEEEARARKEYQQARAGARKRR
;
A
#
# COMPACT_ATOMS: atom_id res chain seq x y z
N MET A 1 47.99 20.20 -16.52
CA MET A 1 48.10 18.80 -17.02
C MET A 1 47.38 18.70 -18.35
N SER A 2 47.99 18.07 -19.36
CA SER A 2 47.35 17.89 -20.68
C SER A 2 46.04 17.10 -20.55
N PHE A 3 44.94 17.60 -21.14
CA PHE A 3 43.57 17.10 -20.99
C PHE A 3 43.42 15.58 -21.15
N LYS A 4 44.24 14.97 -22.03
CA LYS A 4 44.35 13.51 -22.23
C LYS A 4 44.75 12.75 -20.96
N LYS A 5 45.65 13.31 -20.15
CA LYS A 5 46.11 12.72 -18.88
C LYS A 5 45.05 12.82 -17.77
N ILE A 6 44.21 13.85 -17.83
CA ILE A 6 43.07 14.03 -16.91
C ILE A 6 41.97 13.02 -17.24
N ILE A 7 41.66 12.83 -18.52
CA ILE A 7 40.69 11.82 -18.98
C ILE A 7 41.15 10.42 -18.58
N VAL A 8 42.41 10.06 -18.80
CA VAL A 8 42.95 8.74 -18.40
C VAL A 8 42.94 8.59 -16.87
N GLY A 9 43.30 9.65 -16.13
CA GLY A 9 43.29 9.64 -14.66
C GLY A 9 41.90 9.48 -14.04
N ILE A 10 40.83 9.89 -14.73
CA ILE A 10 39.44 9.77 -14.26
C ILE A 10 38.76 8.51 -14.80
N CYS A 11 38.95 8.18 -16.09
CA CYS A 11 38.31 7.02 -16.71
C CYS A 11 38.90 5.68 -16.25
N LEU A 12 40.21 5.60 -16.04
CA LEU A 12 40.87 4.34 -15.66
C LEU A 12 40.38 3.79 -14.31
N PRO A 13 40.32 4.57 -13.21
CA PRO A 13 39.77 4.05 -11.95
C PRO A 13 38.28 3.72 -12.05
N LEU A 14 37.49 4.47 -12.84
CA LEU A 14 36.06 4.17 -13.06
C LEU A 14 35.83 2.87 -13.85
N PHE A 15 36.73 2.50 -14.76
CA PHE A 15 36.65 1.23 -15.49
C PHE A 15 37.11 0.04 -14.62
N LEU A 16 38.01 0.24 -13.66
CA LEU A 16 38.49 -0.83 -12.79
C LEU A 16 37.46 -1.25 -11.73
N THR A 17 36.54 -0.38 -11.31
CA THR A 17 35.50 -0.71 -10.32
C THR A 17 34.38 -1.62 -10.88
N THR A 18 34.16 -1.63 -12.20
CA THR A 18 33.16 -2.50 -12.83
C THR A 18 33.61 -3.97 -12.84
N ILE A 19 34.92 -4.22 -13.01
CA ILE A 19 35.50 -5.57 -12.98
C ILE A 19 35.47 -6.15 -11.56
N LEU A 20 35.62 -5.30 -10.53
CA LEU A 20 35.59 -5.71 -9.12
C LEU A 20 34.17 -6.10 -8.65
N SER A 21 33.13 -5.75 -9.40
CA SER A 21 31.73 -6.07 -9.08
C SER A 21 31.22 -7.36 -9.74
N SER A 22 32.07 -8.06 -10.50
CA SER A 22 31.73 -9.36 -11.07
C SER A 22 31.86 -10.46 -10.01
N GLN A 23 30.88 -10.58 -9.10
CA GLN A 23 30.72 -11.82 -8.34
C GLN A 23 30.50 -12.96 -9.33
N SER A 24 31.34 -13.99 -9.26
CA SER A 24 31.29 -15.08 -10.24
C SER A 24 29.95 -15.80 -10.14
N LEU A 25 29.30 -16.07 -11.27
CA LEU A 25 28.05 -16.84 -11.33
C LEU A 25 28.21 -18.23 -10.67
N VAL A 26 29.44 -18.73 -10.65
CA VAL A 26 29.84 -19.97 -9.99
C VAL A 26 29.70 -19.88 -8.47
N GLU A 27 30.08 -18.76 -7.85
CA GLU A 27 29.89 -18.51 -6.42
C GLU A 27 28.41 -18.38 -6.06
N LEU A 28 27.61 -17.72 -6.91
CA LEU A 28 26.15 -17.65 -6.74
C LEU A 28 25.50 -19.03 -6.84
N ALA A 29 25.91 -19.84 -7.82
CA ALA A 29 25.40 -21.20 -7.99
C ALA A 29 25.76 -22.12 -6.81
N LYS A 30 26.99 -22.02 -6.29
CA LYS A 30 27.43 -22.75 -5.08
C LYS A 30 26.63 -22.31 -3.86
N LYS A 31 26.46 -21.01 -3.65
CA LYS A 31 25.69 -20.45 -2.53
C LYS A 31 24.20 -20.83 -2.58
N GLU A 32 23.60 -20.88 -3.77
CA GLU A 32 22.24 -21.36 -3.96
C GLU A 32 22.12 -22.87 -3.73
N LYS A 33 23.13 -23.67 -4.15
CA LYS A 33 23.18 -25.11 -3.86
C LYS A 33 23.28 -25.36 -2.35
N GLU A 34 24.14 -24.65 -1.65
CA GLU A 34 24.28 -24.72 -0.19
C GLU A 34 22.99 -24.29 0.53
N ARG A 35 22.28 -23.27 0.02
CA ARG A 35 20.97 -22.88 0.56
C ARG A 35 19.94 -24.00 0.41
N ARG A 36 19.93 -24.70 -0.73
CA ARG A 36 19.04 -25.85 -0.98
C ARG A 36 19.39 -27.05 -0.11
N GLU A 37 20.67 -27.32 0.12
CA GLU A 37 21.11 -28.39 1.02
C GLU A 37 20.77 -28.08 2.48
N LYS A 38 20.91 -26.82 2.91
CA LYS A 38 20.47 -26.36 4.24
C LYS A 38 18.96 -26.50 4.45
N LEU A 39 18.16 -26.36 3.40
CA LEU A 39 16.70 -26.52 3.45
C LEU A 39 16.23 -27.97 3.36
N LYS A 40 17.03 -28.88 2.79
CA LYS A 40 16.71 -30.32 2.73
C LYS A 40 16.79 -31.00 4.10
N ASN A 41 17.69 -30.53 4.96
CA ASN A 41 17.92 -31.10 6.29
C ASN A 41 17.04 -30.44 7.38
N GLN A 42 16.22 -29.45 7.03
CA GLN A 42 15.23 -28.92 7.95
C GLN A 42 13.93 -29.69 7.77
N GLU A 43 13.54 -30.43 8.79
CA GLU A 43 12.25 -31.11 8.86
C GLU A 43 11.13 -30.05 8.92
N LYS A 44 10.67 -29.64 7.74
CA LYS A 44 9.53 -28.75 7.61
C LYS A 44 8.28 -29.59 7.78
N THR A 45 7.62 -29.50 8.93
CA THR A 45 6.33 -30.15 9.15
C THR A 45 5.34 -29.68 8.10
N VAL A 46 5.06 -30.53 7.11
CA VAL A 46 4.05 -30.27 6.09
C VAL A 46 2.71 -30.61 6.73
N VAL A 47 2.00 -29.57 7.18
CA VAL A 47 0.62 -29.74 7.64
C VAL A 47 -0.23 -30.03 6.40
N THR A 48 -0.68 -31.27 6.28
CA THR A 48 -1.55 -31.73 5.20
C THR A 48 -3.02 -31.58 5.57
N ASN A 49 -3.90 -31.63 4.58
CA ASN A 49 -5.36 -31.58 4.83
C ASN A 49 -5.85 -32.73 5.73
N ALA A 50 -5.15 -33.87 5.74
CA ALA A 50 -5.45 -34.98 6.63
C ALA A 50 -5.16 -34.62 8.11
N ASP A 51 -4.13 -33.83 8.36
CA ASP A 51 -3.76 -33.37 9.70
C ASP A 51 -4.77 -32.35 10.26
N LEU A 52 -5.50 -31.67 9.37
CA LEU A 52 -6.56 -30.73 9.74
C LEU A 52 -7.87 -31.43 10.15
N ALA A 53 -8.06 -32.72 9.82
CA ALA A 53 -9.30 -33.44 10.10
C ALA A 53 -9.50 -33.74 11.60
N ASN A 54 -8.40 -33.88 12.35
CA ASN A 54 -8.43 -34.17 13.78
C ASN A 54 -8.39 -32.92 14.67
N LEU A 55 -8.20 -31.74 14.07
CA LEU A 55 -8.25 -30.47 14.79
C LEU A 55 -9.70 -30.04 14.99
N LYS A 56 -10.16 -30.06 16.25
CA LYS A 56 -11.48 -29.53 16.60
C LYS A 56 -11.52 -28.04 16.29
N LYS A 57 -12.33 -27.66 15.30
CA LYS A 57 -12.55 -26.27 14.90
C LYS A 57 -13.12 -25.50 16.09
N GLY A 58 -12.33 -24.59 16.67
CA GLY A 58 -12.80 -23.62 17.64
C GLY A 58 -13.69 -22.57 16.98
N PRO A 59 -14.66 -21.97 17.69
CA PRO A 59 -15.46 -20.87 17.16
C PRO A 59 -14.55 -19.69 16.80
N ALA A 60 -14.63 -19.22 15.55
CA ALA A 60 -13.76 -18.17 15.02
C ALA A 60 -13.95 -16.80 15.71
N LEU A 61 -15.05 -16.60 16.42
CA LEU A 61 -15.40 -15.39 17.17
C LEU A 61 -16.19 -15.80 18.41
N THR A 62 -15.61 -15.67 19.60
CA THR A 62 -16.39 -15.58 20.84
C THR A 62 -16.66 -14.10 21.12
N THR A 63 -17.64 -13.52 20.43
CA THR A 63 -18.23 -12.27 20.91
C THR A 63 -18.98 -12.63 22.19
N SER A 64 -18.35 -12.39 23.34
CA SER A 64 -19.07 -12.24 24.60
C SER A 64 -19.96 -11.01 24.46
N ARG A 65 -21.16 -11.19 23.91
CA ARG A 65 -22.22 -10.19 23.95
C ARG A 65 -23.00 -10.45 25.24
N PRO A 66 -23.00 -9.52 26.21
CA PRO A 66 -23.81 -9.66 27.41
C PRO A 66 -25.29 -9.74 27.04
N ALA A 67 -26.00 -10.62 27.75
CA ALA A 67 -27.39 -10.98 27.52
C ALA A 67 -28.36 -9.79 27.63
N ALA A 68 -29.30 -9.72 26.68
CA ALA A 68 -30.62 -9.13 26.87
C ALA A 68 -31.62 -9.78 25.90
N SER A 69 -32.37 -10.72 26.47
CA SER A 69 -33.70 -11.31 26.20
C SER A 69 -34.25 -11.60 24.78
N PRO A 70 -35.07 -12.68 24.65
CA PRO A 70 -35.58 -13.21 23.38
C PRO A 70 -36.99 -12.71 23.05
N GLU A 71 -37.35 -12.69 21.76
CA GLU A 71 -38.64 -13.15 21.20
C GLU A 71 -38.75 -12.75 19.72
N GLY A 72 -39.33 -13.61 18.89
CA GLY A 72 -39.88 -13.21 17.58
C GLY A 72 -39.32 -13.96 16.36
N SER A 73 -40.09 -14.94 15.90
CA SER A 73 -39.88 -15.81 14.75
C SER A 73 -40.11 -15.14 13.38
N ALA A 74 -39.55 -15.79 12.33
CA ALA A 74 -40.01 -15.86 10.94
C ALA A 74 -39.73 -14.71 9.93
N MET A 75 -38.74 -14.98 9.07
CA MET A 75 -38.85 -15.19 7.61
C MET A 75 -39.42 -14.09 6.69
N ALA A 76 -38.62 -13.80 5.65
CA ALA A 76 -38.97 -13.45 4.26
C ALA A 76 -38.62 -12.03 3.77
N GLY A 77 -38.02 -11.99 2.57
CA GLY A 77 -38.20 -10.91 1.60
C GLY A 77 -37.04 -9.93 1.45
N SER A 78 -36.13 -10.23 0.53
CA SER A 78 -35.16 -9.28 -0.04
C SER A 78 -35.61 -8.89 -1.45
N SER A 79 -35.85 -7.60 -1.69
CA SER A 79 -35.81 -6.86 -2.98
C SER A 79 -36.31 -5.43 -2.72
N SER A 80 -35.44 -4.43 -2.59
CA SER A 80 -34.95 -3.55 -3.67
C SER A 80 -36.04 -2.67 -4.33
N ASP A 81 -36.01 -1.37 -4.04
CA ASP A 81 -36.21 -0.23 -4.97
C ASP A 81 -36.07 1.07 -4.15
N MET A 82 -34.98 1.84 -4.31
CA MET A 82 -34.85 3.01 -5.19
C MET A 82 -35.86 4.16 -4.96
N SER A 83 -35.27 5.28 -4.52
CA SER A 83 -35.40 6.62 -5.14
C SER A 83 -36.17 7.71 -4.39
N ALA A 84 -35.65 8.92 -4.64
CA ALA A 84 -36.28 10.24 -4.58
C ALA A 84 -36.42 10.95 -3.21
N GLN A 85 -35.33 11.66 -2.86
CA GLN A 85 -35.26 13.13 -2.79
C GLN A 85 -36.59 13.90 -2.61
N ASP A 86 -36.72 14.63 -1.49
CA ASP A 86 -37.30 15.98 -1.54
C ASP A 86 -36.76 16.93 -0.44
N LYS A 87 -36.66 18.20 -0.82
CA LYS A 87 -36.21 19.36 -0.06
C LYS A 87 -37.26 19.84 0.95
N ALA A 88 -36.82 20.31 2.11
CA ALA A 88 -37.26 21.60 2.70
C ALA A 88 -36.46 21.95 3.97
N GLU A 89 -35.73 23.07 3.92
CA GLU A 89 -35.27 23.89 5.06
C GLU A 89 -36.45 24.71 5.65
N PRO A 90 -36.27 25.55 6.71
CA PRO A 90 -35.50 25.41 7.94
C PRO A 90 -36.34 25.83 9.18
N SER A 91 -36.00 25.38 10.39
CA SER A 91 -36.53 25.98 11.62
C SER A 91 -35.41 26.36 12.59
N LYS A 92 -35.21 27.68 12.70
CA LYS A 92 -34.45 28.36 13.74
C LYS A 92 -35.06 28.05 15.11
N THR A 93 -34.31 27.41 15.99
CA THR A 93 -34.51 27.59 17.43
C THR A 93 -33.18 27.84 18.10
N LYS A 94 -33.02 29.10 18.51
CA LYS A 94 -31.91 29.64 19.28
C LYS A 94 -32.09 29.17 20.73
N ALA A 95 -31.32 28.19 21.17
CA ALA A 95 -31.19 27.87 22.59
C ALA A 95 -29.75 28.15 23.01
N ARG A 96 -29.60 29.30 23.68
CA ARG A 96 -28.39 29.72 24.38
C ARG A 96 -28.41 29.02 25.74
N SER A 97 -27.59 27.99 25.91
CA SER A 97 -27.16 27.54 27.23
C SER A 97 -25.64 27.72 27.32
N SER A 98 -25.29 28.66 28.18
CA SER A 98 -23.95 28.92 28.67
C SER A 98 -23.51 27.76 29.57
N ASP A 99 -22.55 26.97 29.12
CA ASP A 99 -21.50 26.47 30.01
C ASP A 99 -20.34 25.95 29.15
N ALA A 100 -19.28 26.76 29.02
CA ALA A 100 -18.03 26.38 28.40
C ALA A 100 -16.88 26.84 29.30
N ARG A 101 -16.75 26.16 30.43
CA ARG A 101 -15.54 26.21 31.25
C ARG A 101 -14.60 25.09 30.78
N SER A 102 -13.69 25.50 29.91
CA SER A 102 -12.34 24.96 29.69
C SER A 102 -12.12 23.46 29.86
N GLN A 103 -12.16 22.71 28.75
CA GLN A 103 -11.28 21.56 28.55
C GLN A 103 -10.78 21.51 27.09
N ASP A 104 -9.46 21.45 26.99
CA ASP A 104 -8.62 21.09 25.85
C ASP A 104 -8.78 21.83 24.51
N ARG A 105 -7.94 22.87 24.40
CA ARG A 105 -7.46 23.40 23.13
C ARG A 105 -6.50 22.40 22.48
N ALA A 106 -7.04 21.28 22.01
CA ALA A 106 -6.39 20.51 20.96
C ALA A 106 -6.43 21.39 19.69
N GLU A 107 -5.32 22.06 19.43
CA GLU A 107 -5.12 22.99 18.33
C GLU A 107 -5.66 22.41 16.99
N PRO A 108 -6.62 23.08 16.31
CA PRO A 108 -7.11 22.66 15.00
C PRO A 108 -5.99 22.43 13.96
N GLN A 109 -4.82 23.05 14.16
CA GLN A 109 -3.67 22.93 13.29
C GLN A 109 -2.93 21.60 13.37
N GLU A 110 -2.75 21.00 14.55
CA GLU A 110 -2.07 19.71 14.65
C GLU A 110 -2.86 18.61 13.94
N VAL A 111 -4.19 18.68 14.02
CA VAL A 111 -5.10 17.79 13.30
C VAL A 111 -4.92 17.94 11.77
N THR A 112 -4.83 19.17 11.25
CA THR A 112 -4.64 19.40 9.81
C THR A 112 -3.28 18.91 9.27
N ILE A 113 -2.20 19.03 10.07
CA ILE A 113 -0.88 18.54 9.68
C ILE A 113 -0.90 17.01 9.62
N ASN A 114 -1.42 16.35 10.66
CA ASN A 114 -1.51 14.89 10.71
C ASN A 114 -2.38 14.33 9.59
N GLU A 115 -3.50 14.98 9.26
CA GLU A 115 -4.36 14.59 8.13
C GLU A 115 -3.63 14.72 6.79
N SER A 116 -2.92 15.83 6.56
CA SER A 116 -2.13 16.03 5.33
C SER A 116 -0.96 15.04 5.22
N GLU A 117 -0.36 14.66 6.35
CA GLU A 117 0.67 13.62 6.40
C GLU A 117 0.11 12.26 6.03
N GLN A 118 -1.07 11.91 6.56
CA GLN A 118 -1.73 10.65 6.25
C GLN A 118 -2.13 10.57 4.78
N LYS A 119 -2.63 11.65 4.19
CA LYS A 119 -2.93 11.75 2.76
C LYS A 119 -1.69 11.57 1.89
N TRP A 120 -0.56 12.17 2.27
CA TRP A 120 0.70 11.96 1.54
C TRP A 120 1.19 10.51 1.65
N LYS A 121 1.12 9.91 2.84
CA LYS A 121 1.50 8.51 3.05
C LYS A 121 0.64 7.55 2.23
N SER A 122 -0.68 7.71 2.23
CA SER A 122 -1.58 6.85 1.45
C SER A 122 -1.35 6.99 -0.05
N ALA A 123 -1.15 8.21 -0.56
CA ALA A 123 -0.81 8.44 -1.96
C ALA A 123 0.52 7.76 -2.34
N ARG A 124 1.53 7.83 -1.46
CA ARG A 124 2.82 7.16 -1.66
C ARG A 124 2.68 5.63 -1.67
N GLU A 125 1.89 5.08 -0.76
CA GLU A 125 1.58 3.63 -0.74
C GLU A 125 0.90 3.19 -2.04
N GLN A 126 -0.04 3.99 -2.55
CA GLN A 126 -0.73 3.69 -3.81
C GLN A 126 0.25 3.67 -5.00
N VAL A 127 1.19 4.62 -5.07
CA VAL A 127 2.27 4.59 -6.07
C VAL A 127 3.10 3.31 -5.93
N GLY A 128 3.42 2.90 -4.69
CA GLY A 128 4.15 1.66 -4.42
C GLY A 128 3.40 0.42 -4.92
N LEU A 129 2.12 0.30 -4.58
CA LEU A 129 1.26 -0.81 -5.01
C LEU A 129 1.16 -0.90 -6.53
N LEU A 130 0.92 0.22 -7.21
CA LEU A 130 0.84 0.27 -8.67
C LEU A 130 2.18 -0.04 -9.34
N THR A 131 3.30 0.35 -8.71
CA THR A 131 4.64 0.00 -9.21
C THR A 131 4.88 -1.50 -9.12
N THR A 132 4.55 -2.13 -7.99
CA THR A 132 4.66 -3.59 -7.83
C THR A 132 3.77 -4.31 -8.84
N ARG A 133 2.52 -3.85 -9.02
CA ARG A 133 1.62 -4.40 -10.04
C ARG A 133 2.21 -4.27 -11.45
N MET A 134 2.75 -3.10 -11.79
CA MET A 134 3.39 -2.86 -13.09
C MET A 134 4.54 -3.85 -13.33
N ASN A 135 5.41 -4.06 -12.33
CA ASN A 135 6.51 -5.00 -12.43
C ASN A 135 6.02 -6.44 -12.62
N GLY A 136 4.97 -6.84 -11.88
CA GLY A 136 4.35 -8.16 -12.05
C GLY A 136 3.75 -8.37 -13.43
N LEU A 137 3.04 -7.37 -13.97
CA LEU A 137 2.48 -7.43 -15.32
C LEU A 137 3.57 -7.55 -16.39
N TRP A 138 4.69 -6.84 -16.25
CA TRP A 138 5.82 -7.00 -17.16
C TRP A 138 6.44 -8.39 -17.07
N GLN A 139 6.61 -8.94 -15.87
CA GLN A 139 7.09 -10.30 -15.70
C GLN A 139 6.17 -11.30 -16.39
N GLU A 140 4.86 -11.17 -16.18
CA GLU A 140 3.85 -12.02 -16.81
C GLU A 140 3.90 -11.91 -18.34
N PHE A 141 3.98 -10.69 -18.87
CA PHE A 141 4.07 -10.41 -20.32
C PHE A 141 5.27 -11.10 -20.99
N TYR A 142 6.42 -11.11 -20.31
CA TYR A 142 7.63 -11.76 -20.82
C TYR A 142 7.70 -13.26 -20.52
N SER A 143 6.90 -13.76 -19.58
CA SER A 143 6.85 -15.18 -19.24
C SER A 143 5.93 -16.00 -20.15
N MET A 144 4.99 -15.36 -20.84
CA MET A 144 4.05 -16.05 -21.73
C MET A 144 4.66 -16.28 -23.11
N ASP A 145 4.48 -17.48 -23.65
CA ASP A 145 4.94 -17.85 -25.00
C ASP A 145 3.91 -17.49 -26.09
N ASP A 146 2.62 -17.70 -25.82
CA ASP A 146 1.52 -17.35 -26.75
C ASP A 146 1.32 -15.84 -26.85
N MET A 147 1.02 -15.35 -28.06
CA MET A 147 0.78 -13.93 -28.34
C MET A 147 -0.66 -13.52 -28.03
N SER A 148 -1.62 -14.45 -28.12
CA SER A 148 -3.05 -14.18 -27.93
C SER A 148 -3.38 -13.84 -26.46
N SER A 149 -2.67 -14.47 -25.52
CA SER A 149 -2.80 -14.18 -24.09
C SER A 149 -2.13 -12.86 -23.66
N ARG A 150 -1.17 -12.35 -24.45
CA ARG A 150 -0.44 -11.11 -24.15
C ARG A 150 -1.27 -9.85 -24.36
N GLU A 151 -2.29 -9.86 -25.21
CA GLU A 151 -3.10 -8.67 -25.49
C GLU A 151 -3.79 -8.12 -24.22
N ASN A 152 -4.32 -9.02 -23.39
CA ASN A 152 -4.93 -8.64 -22.12
C ASN A 152 -3.89 -8.04 -21.15
N ILE A 153 -2.69 -8.63 -21.10
CA ILE A 153 -1.61 -8.12 -20.26
C ILE A 153 -1.15 -6.75 -20.76
N GLN A 154 -1.00 -6.57 -22.07
CA GLN A 154 -0.62 -5.29 -22.68
C GLN A 154 -1.66 -4.21 -22.37
N ARG A 155 -2.95 -4.53 -22.45
CA ARG A 155 -4.03 -3.63 -22.00
C ARG A 155 -3.87 -3.28 -20.52
N ASN A 156 -3.67 -4.27 -19.65
CA ASN A 156 -3.48 -4.06 -18.22
C ASN A 156 -2.22 -3.22 -17.91
N ILE A 157 -1.14 -3.38 -18.67
CA ILE A 157 0.08 -2.57 -18.57
C ILE A 157 -0.26 -1.11 -18.91
N SER A 158 -0.92 -0.86 -20.04
CA SER A 158 -1.29 0.49 -20.45
C SER A 158 -2.18 1.18 -19.40
N GLU A 159 -3.19 0.48 -18.88
CA GLU A 159 -4.08 1.01 -17.86
C GLU A 159 -3.33 1.29 -16.55
N THR A 160 -2.51 0.35 -16.10
CA THR A 160 -1.73 0.50 -14.86
C THR A 160 -0.72 1.64 -15.00
N SER A 161 -0.14 1.87 -16.19
CA SER A 161 0.78 3.00 -16.41
C SER A 161 0.08 4.35 -16.29
N LEU A 162 -1.14 4.47 -16.81
CA LEU A 162 -1.93 5.70 -16.70
C LEU A 162 -2.31 5.96 -15.25
N ARG A 163 -2.76 4.92 -14.53
CA ARG A 163 -3.06 5.00 -13.09
C ARG A 163 -1.82 5.38 -12.27
N LEU A 164 -0.66 4.80 -12.60
CA LEU A 164 0.61 5.10 -11.93
C LEU A 164 1.01 6.57 -12.13
N GLN A 165 0.85 7.11 -13.34
CA GLN A 165 1.13 8.53 -13.62
C GLN A 165 0.24 9.44 -12.78
N LYS A 166 -1.08 9.18 -12.76
CA LYS A 166 -2.03 9.93 -11.93
C LYS A 166 -1.68 9.86 -10.45
N ALA A 167 -1.40 8.65 -9.94
CA ALA A 167 -1.01 8.46 -8.54
C ALA A 167 0.28 9.21 -8.18
N LYS A 168 1.26 9.28 -9.09
CA LYS A 168 2.49 10.07 -8.89
C LYS A 168 2.21 11.57 -8.85
N GLU A 169 1.30 12.07 -9.68
CA GLU A 169 0.87 13.47 -9.62
C GLU A 169 0.14 13.78 -8.31
N GLU A 170 -0.74 12.89 -7.85
CA GLU A 170 -1.44 13.01 -6.57
C GLU A 170 -0.48 12.97 -5.38
N GLU A 171 0.50 12.06 -5.38
CA GLU A 171 1.57 12.02 -4.38
C GLU A 171 2.37 13.33 -4.36
N ALA A 172 2.71 13.87 -5.53
CA ALA A 172 3.40 15.15 -5.63
C ALA A 172 2.54 16.32 -5.12
N ARG A 173 1.23 16.31 -5.34
CA ARG A 173 0.29 17.32 -4.80
C ARG A 173 0.15 17.20 -3.29
N ALA A 174 -0.17 16.01 -2.77
CA ALA A 174 -0.29 15.75 -1.34
C ALA A 174 1.02 16.07 -0.58
N ARG A 175 2.18 15.79 -1.19
CA ARG A 175 3.48 16.15 -0.64
C ARG A 175 3.69 17.66 -0.54
N LYS A 176 3.20 18.45 -1.50
CA LYS A 176 3.25 19.92 -1.46
C LYS A 176 2.33 20.45 -0.37
N GLU A 177 1.10 19.92 -0.26
CA GLU A 177 0.14 20.28 0.77
C GLU A 177 0.68 20.02 2.18
N TYR A 178 1.26 18.83 2.42
CA TYR A 178 1.91 18.52 3.70
C TYR A 178 3.04 19.50 4.03
N GLN A 179 3.89 19.83 3.06
CA GLN A 179 4.96 20.81 3.27
C GLN A 179 4.43 22.21 3.58
N GLN A 180 3.37 22.64 2.90
CA GLN A 180 2.73 23.93 3.16
C GLN A 180 2.08 23.98 4.56
N ALA A 181 1.35 22.91 4.95
CA ALA A 181 0.78 22.79 6.29
C ALA A 181 1.87 22.85 7.36
N ARG A 182 2.96 22.10 7.17
CA ARG A 182 4.11 22.09 8.09
C ARG A 182 4.85 23.42 8.15
N ALA A 183 5.04 24.10 7.02
CA ALA A 183 5.69 25.41 6.97
C ALA A 183 4.81 26.51 7.58
N GLY A 184 3.49 26.46 7.34
CA GLY A 184 2.52 27.38 7.94
C GLY A 184 2.47 27.26 9.47
N ALA A 185 2.55 26.02 10.00
CA ALA A 185 2.65 25.78 11.44
C ALA A 185 3.96 26.31 12.04
N ARG A 186 5.09 26.17 11.33
CA ARG A 186 6.39 26.70 11.78
C ARG A 186 6.45 28.22 11.84
N LYS A 187 5.80 28.93 10.91
CA LYS A 187 5.78 30.41 10.88
C LYS A 187 4.90 31.05 11.98
N ARG A 188 4.04 30.27 12.62
CA ARG A 188 3.09 30.74 13.64
C ARG A 188 3.54 30.44 15.08
N ARG A 189 4.62 29.67 15.23
CA ARG A 189 5.38 29.53 16.48
C ARG A 189 6.42 30.63 16.56
#